data_AF-A0A7V4VWE0-F1
#
_entry.id   AF-A0A7V4VWE0-F1
#
_cell.length_a   1.000
_cell.length_b   1.000
_cell.length_c   1.000
_cell.angle_alpha   90.00
_cell.angle_beta   90.00
_cell.angle_gamma   90.00
#
_symmetry.space_group_name_H-M   'P 1'
#
loop_
_entity.id
_entity.type
_entity.pdbx_description
1 polymer ?
#
loop_
_entity_poly.entity_id
_entity_poly.type
_entity_poly.pdbx_seq_one_letter_code
_entity_poly.pdbx_strand_id
1 'polypeptide(L)'
;MKEFLTCMILVCLLSTSYAVELDLSQKTPTNSAIRSLIFPGWGQYFNGQKTKSYILVGSEIVSLASTILLFNQAEETYKKYEEKGVKNDPLYDEYSKQMDYVYIGTALSVGIWIYAIVDAYLVCDRQMKGQTSSVFRNIDFVFSKNETKFQYKITF
;
A
#
# COMPACT_ATOMS: atom_id res chain seq x y z
N MET A 1 -7.67 24.76 -1.55
CA MET A 1 -6.19 24.57 -1.57
C MET A 1 -5.50 25.08 -0.30
N LYS A 2 -5.71 26.33 0.15
CA LYS A 2 -5.03 26.87 1.33
C LYS A 2 -5.35 26.11 2.62
N GLU A 3 -6.63 25.85 2.87
CA GLU A 3 -7.13 25.05 4.01
C GLU A 3 -6.47 23.65 4.08
N PHE A 4 -6.40 22.96 2.94
CA PHE A 4 -5.79 21.63 2.82
C PHE A 4 -4.29 21.64 3.11
N LEU A 5 -3.58 22.66 2.61
CA LEU A 5 -2.16 22.86 2.88
C LEU A 5 -1.91 23.15 4.36
N THR A 6 -2.77 23.93 5.01
CA THR A 6 -2.69 24.24 6.44
C THR A 6 -2.87 22.98 7.29
N CYS A 7 -3.86 22.13 6.99
CA CYS A 7 -4.06 20.86 7.69
C CYS A 7 -2.87 19.91 7.50
N MET A 8 -2.30 19.84 6.29
CA MET A 8 -1.14 18.98 6.02
C MET A 8 0.09 19.44 6.80
N ILE A 9 0.35 20.75 6.86
CA ILE A 9 1.43 21.34 7.66
C ILE A 9 1.20 21.09 9.15
N LEU A 10 -0.03 21.21 9.65
CA LEU A 10 -0.36 20.99 11.06
C LEU A 10 -0.17 19.54 11.49
N VAL A 11 -0.56 18.59 10.62
CA VAL A 11 -0.32 17.14 10.82
C VAL A 11 1.17 16.82 10.81
N CYS A 12 1.95 17.43 9.90
CA CYS A 12 3.40 17.30 9.88
C CYS A 12 4.06 17.86 11.15
N LEU A 13 3.60 19.02 11.65
CA LEU A 13 4.16 19.63 12.87
C LEU A 13 3.85 18.83 14.14
N LEU A 14 2.62 18.29 14.27
CA LEU A 14 2.22 17.45 15.41
C LEU A 14 2.95 16.09 15.44
N SER A 15 3.37 15.56 14.29
CA SER A 15 4.11 14.29 14.21
C SER A 15 5.53 14.35 14.79
N THR A 16 6.08 15.55 14.99
CA THR A 16 7.48 15.73 15.46
C THR A 16 7.67 15.49 16.95
N SER A 17 6.60 15.48 17.77
CA SER A 17 6.70 15.29 19.23
C SER A 17 6.69 13.82 19.68
N TYR A 18 6.39 12.88 18.78
CA TYR A 18 6.44 11.44 19.02
C TYR A 18 7.29 10.80 17.92
N ALA A 19 8.61 11.00 17.97
CA ALA A 19 9.51 10.27 17.09
C ALA A 19 9.51 8.79 17.50
N VAL A 20 8.62 8.01 16.89
CA VAL A 20 8.72 6.56 16.93
C VAL A 20 9.93 6.19 16.07
N GLU A 21 11.02 5.74 16.70
CA GLU A 21 12.16 5.14 15.99
C GLU A 21 11.72 3.80 15.38
N LEU A 22 11.14 3.85 14.18
CA LEU A 22 10.85 2.65 13.40
C LEU A 22 12.13 2.20 12.71
N ASP A 23 12.79 1.17 13.26
CA ASP A 23 13.86 0.47 12.55
C ASP A 23 13.27 -0.37 11.41
N LEU A 24 13.18 0.25 10.24
CA LEU A 24 12.73 -0.38 9.02
C LEU A 24 13.86 -1.10 8.28
N SER A 25 15.12 -1.03 8.73
CA SER A 25 16.27 -1.55 7.97
C SER A 25 16.18 -3.06 7.70
N GLN A 26 15.65 -3.82 8.65
CA GLN A 26 15.56 -5.27 8.54
C GLN A 26 14.46 -5.72 7.60
N LYS A 27 14.75 -6.78 6.83
CA LYS A 27 13.75 -7.44 5.97
C LYS A 27 12.84 -8.33 6.82
N THR A 28 11.72 -7.76 7.27
CA THR A 28 10.65 -8.47 7.98
C THR A 28 9.29 -8.26 7.28
N PRO A 29 8.30 -9.13 7.53
CA PRO A 29 6.96 -8.98 6.93
C PRO A 29 6.30 -7.67 7.35
N THR A 30 6.41 -7.32 8.64
CA THR A 30 5.89 -6.07 9.20
C THR A 30 6.58 -4.86 8.57
N ASN A 31 7.91 -4.86 8.44
CA ASN A 31 8.63 -3.74 7.83
C ASN A 31 8.32 -3.57 6.34
N SER A 32 7.93 -4.66 5.67
CA SER A 32 7.47 -4.62 4.28
C SER A 32 6.04 -4.06 4.18
N ALA A 33 5.17 -4.45 5.11
CA ALA A 33 3.80 -3.92 5.20
C ALA A 33 3.79 -2.42 5.52
N ILE A 34 4.58 -1.97 6.50
CA ILE A 34 4.69 -0.55 6.89
C ILE A 34 5.13 0.31 5.70
N ARG A 35 6.09 -0.15 4.90
CA ARG A 35 6.48 0.57 3.69
C ARG A 35 5.34 0.71 2.70
N SER A 36 4.55 -0.34 2.49
CA SER A 36 3.39 -0.29 1.61
C SER A 36 2.24 0.54 2.18
N LEU A 37 2.15 0.65 3.50
CA LEU A 37 1.21 1.55 4.17
C LEU A 37 1.55 3.00 3.85
N ILE A 38 2.83 3.37 3.89
CA ILE A 38 3.29 4.72 3.53
C ILE A 38 3.07 4.99 2.04
N PHE A 39 3.45 4.04 1.18
CA PHE A 39 3.32 4.18 -0.26
C PHE A 39 3.08 2.81 -0.93
N PRO A 40 1.96 2.62 -1.65
CA PRO A 40 1.61 1.32 -2.20
C PRO A 40 2.66 0.88 -3.21
N GLY A 41 3.10 -0.38 -3.11
CA GLY A 41 4.18 -0.92 -3.94
C GLY A 41 5.59 -0.80 -3.32
N TRP A 42 5.81 0.01 -2.28
CA TRP A 42 7.15 0.16 -1.68
C TRP A 42 7.60 -1.11 -0.94
N GLY A 43 6.69 -1.79 -0.23
CA GLY A 43 7.01 -3.07 0.42
C GLY A 43 7.34 -4.17 -0.57
N GLN A 44 6.66 -4.20 -1.73
CA GLN A 44 6.98 -5.11 -2.84
C GLN A 44 8.37 -4.81 -3.41
N TYR A 45 8.73 -3.53 -3.56
CA TYR A 45 10.07 -3.18 -4.02
C TYR A 45 11.13 -3.67 -3.03
N PHE A 46 10.92 -3.42 -1.75
CA PHE A 46 11.82 -3.80 -0.66
C PHE A 46 11.99 -5.32 -0.53
N ASN A 47 10.92 -6.09 -0.72
CA ASN A 47 10.99 -7.56 -0.69
C ASN A 47 11.48 -8.19 -2.01
N GLY A 48 11.89 -7.38 -2.99
CA GLY A 48 12.52 -7.83 -4.25
C GLY A 48 11.54 -8.03 -5.41
N GLN A 49 10.24 -7.78 -5.23
CA GLN A 49 9.20 -7.91 -6.25
C GLN A 49 9.05 -6.63 -7.09
N LYS A 50 10.11 -6.22 -7.80
CA LYS A 50 10.14 -4.96 -8.58
C LYS A 50 8.99 -4.83 -9.58
N THR A 51 8.70 -5.89 -10.35
CA THR A 51 7.61 -5.85 -11.34
C THR A 51 6.24 -5.60 -10.68
N LYS A 52 5.93 -6.31 -9.58
CA LYS A 52 4.69 -6.08 -8.83
C LYS A 52 4.64 -4.67 -8.23
N SER A 53 5.76 -4.17 -7.73
CA SER A 53 5.86 -2.81 -7.21
C SER A 53 5.44 -1.79 -8.26
N TYR A 54 6.02 -1.86 -9.48
CA TYR A 54 5.66 -0.93 -10.55
C TYR A 54 4.21 -1.05 -11.01
N ILE A 55 3.66 -2.27 -11.04
CA ILE A 55 2.23 -2.48 -11.36
C ILE A 55 1.35 -1.82 -10.31
N LEU A 56 1.64 -1.98 -9.02
CA LEU A 56 0.86 -1.40 -7.94
C LEU A 56 0.94 0.13 -7.93
N VAL A 57 2.15 0.68 -8.06
CA VAL A 57 2.36 2.13 -8.15
C VAL A 57 1.64 2.71 -9.37
N GLY A 58 1.79 2.07 -10.53
CA GLY A 58 1.11 2.51 -11.76
C GLY A 58 -0.40 2.45 -11.64
N SER A 59 -0.95 1.39 -11.04
CA SER A 59 -2.39 1.24 -10.81
C SER A 59 -2.93 2.32 -9.87
N GLU A 60 -2.19 2.62 -8.80
CA GLU A 60 -2.59 3.69 -7.87
C GLU A 60 -2.56 5.06 -8.53
N ILE A 61 -1.50 5.38 -9.30
CA ILE A 61 -1.40 6.66 -10.03
C ILE A 61 -2.58 6.82 -10.99
N VAL A 62 -2.90 5.78 -11.77
CA VAL A 62 -4.02 5.81 -12.71
C VAL A 62 -5.34 5.98 -11.96
N SER A 63 -5.58 5.19 -10.90
CA SER A 63 -6.80 5.25 -10.08
C SER A 63 -7.02 6.65 -9.47
N LEU A 64 -5.99 7.20 -8.82
CA LEU A 64 -6.05 8.53 -8.21
C LEU A 64 -6.24 9.64 -9.26
N ALA A 65 -5.49 9.60 -10.37
CA ALA A 65 -5.65 10.58 -11.43
C ALA A 65 -7.05 10.55 -12.03
N SER A 66 -7.59 9.37 -12.34
CA SER A 66 -8.96 9.23 -12.83
C SER A 66 -9.99 9.76 -11.82
N THR A 67 -9.81 9.46 -10.53
CA THR A 67 -10.71 9.94 -9.47
C THR A 67 -10.68 11.47 -9.35
N ILE A 68 -9.50 12.09 -9.43
CA ILE A 68 -9.35 13.55 -9.41
C ILE A 68 -10.02 14.20 -10.62
N LEU A 69 -9.87 13.62 -11.82
CA LEU A 69 -10.53 14.12 -13.03
C LEU A 69 -12.06 14.07 -12.91
N LEU A 70 -12.60 12.95 -12.41
CA LEU A 70 -14.04 12.80 -12.16
C LEU A 70 -14.54 13.81 -11.11
N PHE A 71 -13.76 14.05 -10.05
CA PHE A 71 -14.12 15.01 -9.02
C PHE A 71 -14.16 16.44 -9.57
N ASN A 72 -13.16 16.83 -10.37
CA ASN A 72 -13.15 18.14 -11.02
C ASN A 72 -14.36 18.32 -11.95
N GLN A 73 -14.75 17.27 -12.68
CA GLN A 73 -15.95 17.28 -13.52
C GLN A 73 -17.23 17.45 -12.68
N ALA A 74 -17.34 16.73 -11.55
CA ALA A 74 -18.45 16.88 -10.60
C ALA A 74 -18.56 18.32 -10.09
N GLU A 75 -17.46 18.92 -9.66
CA GLU A 75 -17.41 20.30 -9.19
C GLU A 75 -17.84 21.32 -10.25
N GLU A 76 -17.44 21.13 -11.51
CA GLU A 76 -17.88 22.00 -12.62
C GLU A 76 -19.38 21.90 -12.86
N THR A 77 -19.95 20.69 -12.81
CA THR A 77 -21.41 20.47 -12.95
C THR A 77 -22.17 21.12 -11.80
N TYR A 78 -21.65 20.98 -10.57
CA TYR A 78 -22.25 21.59 -9.38
C TYR A 78 -22.25 23.12 -9.46
N LYS A 79 -21.16 23.74 -9.92
CA LYS A 79 -21.11 25.20 -10.14
C LYS A 79 -22.16 25.68 -11.14
N LYS A 80 -22.33 24.97 -12.27
CA LYS A 80 -23.38 25.29 -13.24
C LYS A 80 -24.79 25.18 -12.66
N TYR A 81 -25.01 24.19 -11.79
CA TYR A 81 -26.26 24.05 -11.05
C TYR A 81 -26.51 25.26 -10.12
N GLU A 82 -25.50 25.66 -9.34
CA GLU A 82 -25.60 26.83 -8.45
C GLU A 82 -25.85 28.13 -9.21
N GLU A 83 -25.14 28.35 -10.32
CA GLU A 83 -25.30 29.54 -11.18
C GLU A 83 -26.70 29.68 -11.76
N LYS A 84 -27.38 28.56 -12.07
CA LYS A 84 -28.77 28.60 -12.52
C LYS A 84 -29.75 28.99 -11.41
N GLY A 85 -29.48 28.59 -10.16
CA GLY A 85 -30.35 28.89 -9.01
C GLY A 85 -31.75 28.26 -9.05
N VAL A 86 -31.97 27.29 -9.94
CA VAL A 86 -33.27 26.59 -10.09
C VAL A 86 -33.28 25.34 -9.22
N LYS A 87 -34.26 25.23 -8.32
CA LYS A 87 -34.49 24.00 -7.55
C LYS A 87 -34.96 22.87 -8.47
N ASN A 88 -34.47 21.65 -8.24
CA ASN A 88 -34.75 20.44 -9.03
C ASN A 88 -34.27 20.52 -10.49
N ASP A 89 -33.17 21.22 -10.75
CA ASP A 89 -32.54 21.21 -12.07
C ASP A 89 -31.81 19.86 -12.31
N PRO A 90 -31.92 19.23 -13.50
CA PRO A 90 -31.26 17.97 -13.83
C PRO A 90 -29.74 17.97 -13.65
N LEU A 91 -29.10 19.14 -13.62
CA LEU A 91 -27.66 19.25 -13.33
C LEU A 91 -27.31 18.73 -11.94
N TYR A 92 -28.21 18.79 -10.96
CA TYR A 92 -27.97 18.22 -9.65
C TYR A 92 -27.94 16.68 -9.70
N ASP A 93 -28.84 16.08 -10.47
CA ASP A 93 -28.86 14.62 -10.67
C ASP A 93 -27.60 14.15 -11.40
N GLU A 94 -27.14 14.94 -12.39
CA GLU A 94 -25.88 14.67 -13.09
C GLU A 94 -24.67 14.78 -12.15
N TYR A 95 -24.60 15.83 -11.32
CA TYR A 95 -23.58 15.98 -10.29
C TYR A 95 -23.57 14.79 -9.34
N SER A 96 -24.74 14.37 -8.84
CA SER A 96 -24.85 13.22 -7.93
C SER A 96 -24.30 11.95 -8.57
N LYS A 97 -24.62 11.69 -9.84
CA LYS A 97 -24.09 10.55 -10.58
C LYS A 97 -22.57 10.63 -10.79
N GLN A 98 -22.04 11.83 -11.06
CA GLN A 98 -20.60 12.04 -11.17
C GLN A 98 -19.89 11.75 -9.83
N MET A 99 -20.49 12.17 -8.71
CA MET A 99 -19.98 11.86 -7.37
C MET A 99 -20.03 10.37 -7.05
N ASP A 100 -21.03 9.62 -7.50
CA ASP A 100 -21.02 8.15 -7.36
C ASP A 100 -19.78 7.53 -8.01
N TYR A 101 -19.38 8.00 -9.21
CA TYR A 101 -18.15 7.53 -9.85
C TYR A 101 -16.90 7.94 -9.09
N VAL A 102 -16.87 9.12 -8.48
CA VAL A 102 -15.77 9.55 -7.58
C VAL A 102 -15.66 8.61 -6.38
N TYR A 103 -16.78 8.24 -5.76
CA TYR A 103 -16.78 7.31 -4.62
C TYR A 103 -16.33 5.90 -5.03
N ILE A 104 -16.77 5.42 -6.18
CA ILE A 104 -16.31 4.14 -6.73
C ILE A 104 -14.80 4.18 -7.00
N GLY A 105 -14.30 5.25 -7.64
CA GLY A 105 -12.86 5.43 -7.90
C GLY A 105 -12.03 5.51 -6.61
N THR A 106 -12.52 6.25 -5.63
CA THR A 106 -11.89 6.35 -4.31
C THR A 106 -11.83 4.99 -3.61
N ALA A 107 -12.93 4.23 -3.63
CA ALA A 107 -12.99 2.90 -3.05
C ALA A 107 -12.04 1.92 -3.75
N LEU A 108 -11.91 2.02 -5.08
CA LEU A 108 -10.94 1.24 -5.85
C LEU A 108 -9.50 1.56 -5.44
N SER A 109 -9.14 2.84 -5.33
CA SER A 109 -7.80 3.27 -4.89
C SER A 109 -7.47 2.74 -3.50
N VAL A 110 -8.39 2.92 -2.54
CA VAL A 110 -8.23 2.38 -1.18
C VAL A 110 -8.08 0.85 -1.21
N GLY A 111 -8.84 0.18 -2.05
CA GLY A 111 -8.74 -1.27 -2.26
C GLY A 111 -7.36 -1.71 -2.77
N ILE A 112 -6.82 -1.00 -3.77
CA ILE A 112 -5.46 -1.24 -4.30
C ILE A 112 -4.41 -1.03 -3.19
N TRP A 113 -4.56 0.03 -2.40
CA TRP A 113 -3.65 0.33 -1.31
C TRP A 113 -3.66 -0.74 -0.22
N ILE A 114 -4.84 -1.18 0.22
CA ILE A 114 -4.99 -2.27 1.19
C ILE A 114 -4.38 -3.56 0.64
N TYR A 115 -4.67 -3.88 -0.63
CA TYR A 115 -4.08 -5.04 -1.29
C TYR A 115 -2.54 -4.98 -1.28
N ALA A 116 -1.95 -3.82 -1.59
CA ALA A 116 -0.50 -3.64 -1.57
C ALA A 116 0.10 -3.91 -0.17
N ILE A 117 -0.56 -3.48 0.90
CA ILE A 117 -0.12 -3.75 2.28
C ILE A 117 -0.11 -5.24 2.57
N VAL A 118 -1.21 -5.92 2.25
CA VAL A 118 -1.38 -7.37 2.51
C VAL A 118 -0.42 -8.21 1.68
N ASP A 119 -0.27 -7.94 0.37
CA ASP A 119 0.66 -8.67 -0.49
C ASP A 119 2.12 -8.49 -0.03
N ALA A 120 2.51 -7.28 0.41
CA ALA A 120 3.87 -7.03 0.90
C ALA A 120 4.20 -7.87 2.13
N TYR A 121 3.25 -7.98 3.06
CA TYR A 121 3.37 -8.82 4.25
C TYR A 121 3.48 -10.30 3.87
N LEU A 122 2.48 -10.82 3.16
CA LEU A 122 2.36 -12.26 2.89
C LEU A 122 3.49 -12.80 2.01
N VAL A 123 3.99 -12.02 1.05
CA VAL A 123 5.12 -12.48 0.23
C VAL A 123 6.41 -12.46 1.02
N CYS A 124 6.65 -11.44 1.85
CA CYS A 124 7.86 -11.39 2.67
C CYS A 124 7.89 -12.56 3.68
N ASP A 125 6.76 -12.86 4.34
CA ASP A 125 6.63 -14.01 5.25
C ASP A 125 6.95 -15.34 4.54
N ARG A 126 6.40 -15.55 3.33
CA ARG A 126 6.70 -16.74 2.52
C ARG A 126 8.17 -16.84 2.13
N GLN A 127 8.80 -15.74 1.71
CA GLN A 127 10.22 -15.70 1.36
C GLN A 127 11.09 -16.10 2.56
N MET A 128 10.78 -15.58 3.75
CA MET A 128 11.54 -15.89 4.96
C MET A 128 11.37 -17.35 5.39
N LYS A 129 10.14 -17.87 5.42
CA LYS A 129 9.88 -19.29 5.73
C LYS A 129 10.55 -20.24 4.72
N GLY A 130 10.53 -19.88 3.44
CA GLY A 130 11.21 -20.63 2.38
C GLY A 130 12.72 -20.68 2.57
N GLN A 131 13.34 -19.55 2.92
CA GLN A 131 14.78 -19.45 3.20
C GLN A 131 15.17 -20.25 4.44
N THR A 132 14.38 -20.20 5.50
CA THR A 132 14.59 -21.03 6.70
C THR A 132 14.50 -22.53 6.37
N SER A 133 13.50 -22.94 5.58
CA SER A 133 13.33 -24.34 5.17
C SER A 133 14.49 -24.87 4.30
N SER A 134 15.06 -24.05 3.41
CA SER A 134 16.22 -24.47 2.60
C SER A 134 17.49 -24.65 3.44
N VAL A 135 17.71 -23.79 4.44
CA VAL A 135 18.83 -23.93 5.39
C VAL A 135 18.73 -25.24 6.16
N PHE A 136 17.55 -25.58 6.68
CA PHE A 136 17.34 -26.85 7.40
C PHE A 136 17.45 -28.08 6.50
N ARG A 137 17.10 -27.98 5.21
CA ARG A 137 17.29 -29.08 4.26
C ARG A 137 18.76 -29.35 3.92
N ASN A 138 19.60 -28.33 3.92
CA ASN A 138 21.04 -28.47 3.65
C ASN A 138 21.85 -28.89 4.90
N ILE A 139 21.19 -28.97 6.06
CA ILE A 139 21.73 -29.58 7.26
C ILE A 139 21.27 -31.05 7.25
N ASP A 140 22.05 -31.90 6.60
CA ASP A 140 21.85 -33.35 6.72
C ASP A 140 22.14 -33.74 8.18
N PHE A 141 21.09 -34.04 8.94
CA PHE A 141 21.23 -34.65 10.26
C PHE A 141 21.67 -36.11 10.09
N VAL A 142 22.98 -36.34 10.01
CA VAL A 142 23.54 -37.69 10.04
C VAL A 142 23.39 -38.23 11.46
N PHE A 143 22.28 -38.93 11.73
CA PHE A 143 22.13 -39.72 12.95
C PHE A 143 23.05 -40.94 12.88
N SER A 144 24.28 -40.80 13.37
CA SER A 144 25.15 -41.93 13.65
C SER A 144 24.63 -42.67 14.89
N LYS A 145 24.18 -43.91 14.71
CA LYS A 145 23.55 -44.75 15.74
C LYS A 145 24.48 -45.14 16.90
N ASN A 146 25.77 -44.78 16.87
CA ASN A 146 26.77 -45.35 17.78
C ASN A 146 27.69 -44.37 18.51
N GLU A 147 27.52 -43.05 18.40
CA GLU A 147 28.28 -42.10 19.23
C GLU A 147 27.41 -40.95 19.71
N THR A 148 27.52 -40.62 20.99
CA THR A 148 26.97 -39.41 21.64
C THR A 148 27.67 -38.13 21.17
N LYS A 149 27.87 -37.96 19.86
CA LYS A 149 28.41 -36.75 19.25
C LYS A 149 27.52 -36.31 18.09
N PHE A 150 26.84 -35.20 18.31
CA PHE A 150 26.05 -34.53 17.29
C PHE A 150 27.01 -33.89 16.28
N GLN A 151 27.08 -34.43 15.06
CA GLN A 151 27.88 -33.88 13.97
C GLN A 151 26.93 -33.35 12.90
N TYR A 152 27.01 -32.04 12.61
CA TYR A 152 26.33 -31.44 11.47
C TYR A 152 27.36 -31.17 10.37
N LYS A 153 26.98 -31.46 9.13
CA LYS A 153 27.79 -31.14 7.94
C LYS A 153 27.09 -30.03 7.17
N ILE A 154 27.77 -28.90 6.98
CA ILE A 154 27.29 -27.83 6.10
C ILE A 154 27.83 -28.16 4.70
N THR A 155 26.92 -28.45 3.77
CA THR A 155 27.27 -28.65 2.36
C THR A 155 26.96 -27.36 1.61
N PHE A 156 27.97 -26.80 0.92
CA PHE A 156 27.87 -25.59 0.10
C PHE A 156 27.49 -25.92 -1.35
#